data_AF-D8QDW0-F1
#
_entry.id   AF-D8QDW0-F1
#
_cell.length_a   1.000
_cell.length_b   1.000
_cell.length_c   1.000
_cell.angle_alpha   90.00
_cell.angle_beta   90.00
_cell.angle_gamma   90.00
#
_symmetry.space_group_name_H-M   'P 1'
#
loop_
_entity.id
_entity.type
_entity.pdbx_description
1 polymer ?
#
loop_
_entity_poly.entity_id
_entity_poly.type
_entity_poly.pdbx_seq_one_letter_code
_entity_poly.pdbx_strand_id
1 'polypeptide(L)'
;MIGHLFGPMEGRRGDLGLLDESKLVGTLKEKAIREGVPPDGPAEMRFLQLFGDPAYGVSYQILSPFMAEVRTAEEVRWNEMMGSVRVRVEHGFGQVSQKWPFLDAHSRMRVFASPVGIYYRFGVLMTNILNCFEPNSVATSFCCSPPSLAEYLHDEASQ
;
A
#
# COMPACT_ATOMS: atom_id res chain seq x y z
N MET A 1 0.85 -8.48 2.81
CA MET A 1 -0.61 -8.30 2.78
C MET A 1 -0.94 -6.90 2.31
N ILE A 2 -2.16 -6.67 1.83
CA ILE A 2 -2.68 -5.33 1.53
C ILE A 2 -3.50 -4.86 2.72
N GLY A 3 -3.02 -3.86 3.47
CA GLY A 3 -3.67 -3.36 4.70
C GLY A 3 -4.64 -2.20 4.49
N HIS A 4 -4.55 -1.51 3.34
CA HIS A 4 -5.47 -0.43 2.97
C HIS A 4 -5.77 -0.52 1.48
N LEU A 5 -7.05 -0.50 1.12
CA LEU A 5 -7.53 -0.57 -0.26
C LEU A 5 -8.72 0.39 -0.43
N PHE A 6 -8.54 1.41 -1.28
CA PHE A 6 -9.57 2.42 -1.58
C PHE A 6 -9.94 2.40 -3.07
N GLY A 7 -11.17 2.80 -3.39
CA GLY A 7 -11.76 2.74 -4.73
C GLY A 7 -12.83 1.66 -4.90
N PRO A 8 -13.36 1.42 -6.11
CA PRO A 8 -12.87 1.94 -7.39
C PRO A 8 -13.08 3.45 -7.55
N MET A 9 -12.21 4.08 -8.35
CA MET A 9 -12.22 5.52 -8.63
C MET A 9 -12.14 5.77 -10.14
N GLU A 10 -12.70 6.89 -10.61
CA GLU A 10 -12.54 7.32 -11.99
C GLU A 10 -11.09 7.78 -12.23
N GLY A 11 -10.41 7.17 -13.20
CA GLY A 11 -8.98 7.43 -13.46
C GLY A 11 -8.64 8.88 -13.82
N ARG A 12 -9.61 9.68 -14.29
CA ARG A 12 -9.40 11.10 -14.63
C ARG A 12 -9.05 11.98 -13.43
N ARG A 13 -9.33 11.55 -12.21
CA ARG A 13 -9.02 12.32 -10.99
C ARG A 13 -7.53 12.29 -10.62
N GLY A 14 -6.75 11.38 -11.21
CA GLY A 14 -5.32 11.22 -10.95
C GLY A 14 -5.00 10.76 -9.52
N ASP A 15 -3.71 10.58 -9.25
CA ASP A 15 -3.25 9.98 -7.99
C ASP A 15 -3.45 10.90 -6.77
N LEU A 16 -3.31 12.22 -6.95
CA LEU A 16 -3.57 13.17 -5.87
C LEU A 16 -5.05 13.19 -5.45
N GLY A 17 -5.96 13.10 -6.42
CA GLY A 17 -7.41 13.00 -6.13
C GLY A 17 -7.74 11.70 -5.41
N LEU A 18 -7.14 10.58 -5.84
CA LEU A 18 -7.25 9.29 -5.16
C LEU A 18 -6.74 9.37 -3.71
N LEU A 19 -5.59 10.01 -3.48
CA LEU A 19 -5.02 10.17 -2.15
C LEU A 19 -5.93 10.99 -1.24
N ASP A 20 -6.41 12.14 -1.71
CA ASP A 20 -7.31 12.98 -0.92
C ASP A 20 -8.61 12.25 -0.56
N GLU A 21 -9.23 11.58 -1.53
CA GLU A 21 -10.50 10.89 -1.30
C GLU A 21 -10.37 9.66 -0.41
N SER A 22 -9.23 8.97 -0.47
CA SER A 22 -8.96 7.82 0.39
C SER A 22 -8.85 8.17 1.88
N LYS A 23 -8.61 9.45 2.20
CA LYS A 23 -8.31 9.94 3.55
C LYS A 23 -7.11 9.23 4.22
N LEU A 24 -6.27 8.56 3.42
CA LEU A 24 -5.12 7.79 3.89
C LEU A 24 -4.15 8.66 4.73
N VAL A 25 -3.88 9.89 4.30
CA VAL A 25 -2.99 10.81 5.04
C VAL A 25 -3.53 11.11 6.44
N GLY A 26 -4.85 11.26 6.59
CA GLY A 26 -5.49 11.45 7.89
C GLY A 26 -5.31 10.23 8.78
N THR A 27 -5.62 9.04 8.24
CA THR A 27 -5.41 7.77 8.94
C THR A 27 -3.96 7.56 9.38
N LEU A 28 -2.99 7.91 8.53
CA LEU A 28 -1.56 7.81 8.86
C LEU A 28 -1.17 8.79 9.98
N LYS A 29 -1.72 10.01 9.98
CA LYS A 29 -1.50 10.97 11.08
C LYS A 29 -1.99 10.45 12.43
N GLU A 30 -3.07 9.67 12.44
CA GLU A 30 -3.65 9.15 13.67
C GLU A 30 -2.99 7.84 14.12
N LYS A 31 -2.65 6.96 13.17
CA LYS A 31 -2.27 5.57 13.47
C LYS A 31 -0.81 5.24 13.21
N ALA A 32 -0.13 5.94 12.30
CA ALA A 32 1.25 5.64 11.94
C ALA A 32 2.23 6.45 12.80
N ILE A 33 2.12 6.34 14.13
CA ILE A 33 3.01 7.03 15.08
C ILE A 33 4.23 6.17 15.38
N ARG A 34 5.41 6.77 15.47
CA ARG A 34 6.64 6.09 15.91
C ARG A 34 6.64 5.96 17.43
N GLU A 35 6.83 4.74 17.89
CA GLU A 35 7.02 4.46 19.31
C GLU A 35 8.26 5.18 19.85
N GLY A 36 8.17 5.66 21.10
CA GLY A 36 9.28 6.33 21.78
C GLY A 36 9.52 7.80 21.39
N VAL A 37 8.70 8.38 20.50
CA VAL A 37 8.79 9.81 20.15
C VAL A 37 7.74 10.61 20.92
N PRO A 38 8.14 11.61 21.72
CA PRO A 38 7.20 12.46 22.45
C PRO A 38 6.19 13.19 21.54
N PRO A 39 4.94 13.43 21.99
CA PRO A 39 3.93 14.16 21.22
C PRO A 39 4.27 15.64 20.91
N ASP A 40 5.32 16.18 21.50
CA ASP A 40 5.87 17.51 21.26
C ASP A 40 7.19 17.47 20.46
N GLY A 41 7.69 16.27 20.13
CA GLY A 41 8.88 16.09 19.31
C GLY A 41 8.70 16.53 17.84
N PRO A 42 9.80 16.64 17.07
CA PRO A 42 9.76 17.11 15.69
C PRO A 42 8.80 16.28 14.82
N ALA A 43 7.99 16.95 13.99
CA ALA A 43 6.93 16.30 13.21
C ALA A 43 7.49 15.26 12.23
N GLU A 44 8.68 15.50 11.68
CA GLU A 44 9.42 14.59 10.80
C GLU A 44 9.87 13.30 11.48
N MET A 45 10.00 13.28 12.81
CA MET A 45 10.37 12.08 13.57
C MET A 45 9.17 11.37 14.17
N ARG A 46 7.99 11.99 14.14
CA ARG A 46 6.79 11.49 14.84
C ARG A 46 6.09 10.34 14.13
N PHE A 47 6.20 10.26 12.81
CA PHE A 47 5.40 9.34 12.01
C PHE A 47 6.24 8.22 11.38
N LEU A 48 5.65 7.04 11.28
CA LEU A 48 6.07 6.01 10.34
C LEU A 48 5.59 6.45 8.96
N GLN A 49 6.50 6.53 8.00
CA GLN A 49 6.23 7.10 6.68
C GLN A 49 6.05 6.00 5.64
N LEU A 50 5.08 6.16 4.74
CA LEU A 50 4.92 5.30 3.58
C LEU A 50 5.73 5.82 2.40
N PHE A 51 6.40 4.92 1.68
CA PHE A 51 7.03 5.28 0.41
C PHE A 51 6.03 5.09 -0.73
N GLY A 52 5.64 6.20 -1.36
CA GLY A 52 4.67 6.27 -2.44
C GLY A 52 5.30 6.54 -3.81
N ASP A 53 4.44 6.53 -4.82
CA ASP A 53 4.79 7.03 -6.15
C ASP A 53 5.15 8.54 -6.13
N PRO A 54 6.01 9.03 -7.04
CA PRO A 54 6.25 10.47 -7.23
C PRO A 54 4.98 11.33 -7.29
N ALA A 55 3.89 10.81 -7.86
CA ALA A 55 2.65 11.56 -8.04
C ALA A 55 1.97 11.98 -6.73
N TYR A 56 2.25 11.31 -5.61
CA TYR A 56 1.66 11.65 -4.30
C TYR A 56 2.34 12.83 -3.60
N GLY A 57 3.53 13.23 -4.06
CA GLY A 57 4.32 14.28 -3.41
C GLY A 57 4.84 13.88 -2.02
N VAL A 58 5.53 14.81 -1.36
CA VAL A 58 6.15 14.58 -0.05
C VAL A 58 5.34 15.24 1.07
N SER A 59 5.09 14.49 2.14
CA SER A 59 4.48 14.95 3.39
C SER A 59 5.15 14.27 4.59
N TYR A 60 4.76 14.65 5.81
CA TYR A 60 5.25 13.95 7.00
C TYR A 60 4.82 12.47 7.05
N GLN A 61 3.80 12.07 6.30
CA GLN A 61 3.28 10.70 6.27
C GLN A 61 3.72 9.91 5.03
N ILE A 62 4.05 10.59 3.92
CA ILE A 62 4.37 9.97 2.63
C ILE A 62 5.68 10.54 2.10
N LEU A 63 6.60 9.65 1.78
CA LEU A 63 7.83 9.93 1.04
C LEU A 63 7.65 9.55 -0.43
N SER A 64 8.30 10.29 -1.31
CA SER A 64 8.34 9.99 -2.74
C SER A 64 9.79 10.02 -3.24
N PRO A 65 10.09 9.39 -4.38
CA PRO A 65 11.40 9.51 -5.02
C PRO A 65 11.80 10.96 -5.29
N PHE A 66 13.10 11.24 -5.26
CA PHE A 66 13.62 12.53 -5.73
C PHE A 66 13.37 12.68 -7.24
N MET A 67 12.80 13.81 -7.67
CA MET A 67 12.37 14.05 -9.06
C MET A 67 13.14 15.17 -9.77
N ALA A 68 14.23 15.67 -9.19
CA ALA A 68 15.04 16.72 -9.80
C ALA A 68 15.62 16.28 -11.16
N GLU A 69 15.73 17.22 -12.10
CA GLU A 69 16.32 16.99 -13.43
C GLU A 69 17.81 16.60 -13.31
N VAL A 70 18.53 17.27 -12.42
CA VAL A 70 19.88 16.91 -12.01
C VAL A 70 19.81 16.38 -10.59
N ARG A 71 20.06 15.08 -10.43
CA ARG A 71 20.10 14.42 -9.11
C ARG A 71 21.54 14.24 -8.64
N THR A 72 21.75 14.37 -7.35
CA THR A 72 23.03 14.00 -6.73
C THR A 72 23.23 12.49 -6.77
N ALA A 73 24.47 12.02 -6.65
CA ALA A 73 24.76 10.59 -6.57
C ALA A 73 24.05 9.91 -5.38
N GLU A 74 23.85 10.64 -4.29
CA GLU A 74 23.14 10.15 -3.10
C GLU A 74 21.64 9.99 -3.36
N GLU A 75 21.01 10.95 -4.05
CA GLU A 75 19.60 10.89 -4.42
C GLU A 75 19.31 9.75 -5.40
N VAL A 76 20.21 9.51 -6.36
CA VAL A 76 20.09 8.37 -7.30
C VAL A 76 20.15 7.06 -6.53
N ARG A 77 21.17 6.89 -5.68
CA ARG A 77 21.33 5.68 -4.86
C ARG A 77 20.13 5.46 -3.94
N TRP A 78 19.62 6.53 -3.32
CA TRP A 78 18.43 6.45 -2.48
C TRP A 78 17.20 5.99 -3.27
N ASN A 79 16.95 6.59 -4.43
CA ASN A 79 15.85 6.22 -5.31
C ASN A 79 15.95 4.76 -5.78
N GLU A 80 17.15 4.26 -6.09
CA GLU A 80 17.38 2.86 -6.45
C GLU A 80 17.05 1.91 -5.29
N MET A 81 17.54 2.22 -4.08
CA MET A 81 17.25 1.42 -2.89
C MET A 81 15.76 1.36 -2.62
N MET A 82 15.08 2.51 -2.58
CA MET A 82 13.64 2.59 -2.31
C MET A 82 12.79 2.02 -3.45
N GLY A 83 13.24 2.18 -4.70
CA GLY A 83 12.63 1.58 -5.88
C GLY A 83 12.61 0.05 -5.81
N SER A 84 13.70 -0.57 -5.33
CA SER A 84 13.76 -2.02 -5.14
C SER A 84 12.71 -2.54 -4.14
N VAL A 85 12.43 -1.76 -3.09
CA VAL A 85 11.39 -2.04 -2.09
C VAL A 85 10.00 -1.89 -2.72
N ARG A 86 9.79 -0.84 -3.53
CA ARG A 86 8.51 -0.60 -4.21
C ARG A 86 8.14 -1.72 -5.18
N VAL A 87 9.12 -2.25 -5.94
CA VAL A 87 8.90 -3.40 -6.84
C VAL A 87 8.33 -4.61 -6.07
N ARG A 88 8.79 -4.85 -4.83
CA ARG A 88 8.24 -5.93 -3.99
C ARG A 88 6.78 -5.69 -3.61
N VAL A 89 6.38 -4.44 -3.40
CA VAL A 89 4.98 -4.07 -3.16
C VAL A 89 4.13 -4.30 -4.40
N GLU A 90 4.61 -3.91 -5.57
CA GLU A 90 3.94 -4.14 -6.87
C GLU A 90 3.74 -5.63 -7.15
N HIS A 91 4.73 -6.48 -6.81
CA HIS A 91 4.56 -7.93 -6.86
C HIS A 91 3.42 -8.44 -5.96
N GLY A 92 3.20 -7.83 -4.79
CA GLY A 92 2.07 -8.15 -3.91
C GLY A 92 0.71 -7.91 -4.56
N PHE A 93 0.57 -6.82 -5.32
CA PHE A 93 -0.64 -6.58 -6.12
C PHE A 93 -0.76 -7.56 -7.30
N GLY A 94 0.35 -7.87 -7.97
CA GLY A 94 0.39 -8.86 -9.05
C GLY A 94 -0.05 -10.26 -8.60
N GLN A 95 0.25 -10.66 -7.36
CA GLN A 95 -0.21 -11.93 -6.78
C GLN A 95 -1.74 -12.05 -6.72
N VAL A 96 -2.46 -10.94 -6.56
CA VAL A 96 -3.93 -10.94 -6.56
C VAL A 96 -4.43 -11.37 -7.92
N SER A 97 -4.00 -10.70 -9.00
CA SER A 97 -4.42 -11.04 -10.36
C SER A 97 -3.96 -12.44 -10.77
N GLN A 98 -2.78 -12.89 -10.32
CA GLN A 98 -2.26 -14.23 -10.59
C GLN A 98 -3.12 -15.33 -9.94
N LYS A 99 -3.52 -15.14 -8.68
CA LYS A 99 -4.37 -16.11 -7.95
C LYS A 99 -5.81 -16.12 -8.44
N TRP A 100 -6.28 -14.99 -8.97
CA TRP A 100 -7.67 -14.81 -9.40
C TRP A 100 -7.74 -14.36 -10.87
N PRO A 101 -7.50 -15.26 -11.85
CA PRO A 101 -7.40 -14.90 -13.27
C PRO A 101 -8.65 -14.22 -13.85
N PHE A 102 -9.82 -14.42 -13.22
CA PHE A 102 -11.04 -13.73 -13.64
C PHE A 102 -10.96 -12.20 -13.46
N LEU A 103 -10.09 -11.70 -12.57
CA LEU A 103 -9.82 -10.28 -12.39
C LEU A 103 -9.03 -9.67 -13.56
N ASP A 104 -8.30 -10.50 -14.30
CA ASP A 104 -7.51 -10.10 -15.48
C ASP A 104 -8.30 -10.27 -16.80
N ALA A 105 -9.49 -10.86 -16.74
CA ALA A 105 -10.34 -11.03 -17.89
C ALA A 105 -10.99 -9.69 -18.32
N HIS A 106 -10.25 -8.86 -19.06
CA HIS A 106 -10.69 -7.53 -19.51
C HIS A 106 -12.06 -7.53 -20.21
N SER A 107 -12.41 -8.60 -20.93
CA SER A 107 -13.72 -8.73 -21.59
C SER A 107 -14.90 -8.79 -20.59
N ARG A 108 -14.64 -9.25 -19.37
CA ARG A 108 -15.62 -9.43 -18.28
C ARG A 108 -15.49 -8.36 -17.18
N MET A 109 -14.30 -7.80 -16.99
CA MET A 109 -14.00 -6.77 -16.00
C MET A 109 -14.21 -5.36 -16.58
N ARG A 110 -15.46 -5.03 -16.89
CA ARG A 110 -15.86 -3.76 -17.50
C ARG A 110 -16.70 -2.93 -16.55
N VAL A 111 -16.31 -1.68 -16.35
CA VAL A 111 -17.08 -0.68 -15.59
C VAL A 111 -18.49 -0.58 -16.19
N PHE A 112 -19.50 -0.49 -15.33
CA PHE A 112 -20.93 -0.50 -15.67
C PHE A 112 -21.51 -1.83 -16.21
N ALA A 113 -20.68 -2.82 -16.51
CA ALA A 113 -21.14 -4.14 -16.96
C ALA A 113 -20.89 -5.24 -15.91
N SER A 114 -19.94 -5.04 -15.01
CA SER A 114 -19.68 -5.94 -13.89
C SER A 114 -19.25 -5.16 -12.65
N PRO A 115 -19.44 -5.72 -11.44
CA PRO A 115 -19.05 -5.08 -10.19
C PRO A 115 -17.53 -5.23 -9.95
N VAL A 116 -16.73 -4.64 -10.84
CA VAL A 116 -15.25 -4.70 -10.87
C VAL A 116 -14.63 -4.43 -9.50
N GLY A 117 -15.11 -3.38 -8.80
CA GLY A 117 -14.61 -3.02 -7.48
C GLY A 117 -14.85 -4.09 -6.41
N ILE A 118 -16.02 -4.73 -6.42
CA ILE A 118 -16.37 -5.79 -5.46
C ILE A 118 -15.50 -7.02 -5.72
N TYR A 119 -15.36 -7.40 -6.99
CA TYR A 119 -14.53 -8.53 -7.40
C TYR A 119 -13.07 -8.35 -6.99
N TYR A 120 -12.50 -7.17 -7.22
CA TYR A 120 -11.12 -6.90 -6.84
C TYR A 120 -10.93 -6.91 -5.32
N ARG A 121 -11.84 -6.27 -4.56
CA ARG A 121 -11.82 -6.31 -3.08
C ARG A 121 -11.91 -7.75 -2.54
N PHE A 122 -12.77 -8.57 -3.12
CA PHE A 122 -12.88 -9.99 -2.79
C PHE A 122 -11.56 -10.72 -3.06
N GLY A 123 -10.96 -10.51 -4.23
CA GLY A 123 -9.66 -11.09 -4.58
C GLY A 123 -8.55 -10.68 -3.61
N VAL A 124 -8.51 -9.42 -3.18
CA VAL A 124 -7.57 -8.93 -2.17
C VAL A 124 -7.80 -9.60 -0.82
N LEU A 125 -9.06 -9.66 -0.34
CA LEU A 125 -9.41 -10.31 0.92
C LEU A 125 -8.97 -11.78 0.94
N MET A 126 -9.33 -12.53 -0.11
CA MET A 126 -8.98 -13.95 -0.20
C MET A 126 -7.47 -14.15 -0.37
N THR A 127 -6.77 -13.25 -1.07
CA THR A 127 -5.31 -13.28 -1.16
C THR A 127 -4.66 -13.06 0.20
N ASN A 128 -5.13 -12.09 1.00
CA ASN A 128 -4.64 -11.87 2.35
C ASN A 128 -4.91 -13.08 3.27
N ILE A 129 -6.10 -13.70 3.20
CA ILE A 129 -6.43 -14.93 3.94
C ILE A 129 -5.44 -16.05 3.58
N LEU A 130 -5.19 -16.28 2.29
CA LEU A 130 -4.22 -17.29 1.85
C LEU A 130 -2.81 -16.99 2.36
N ASN A 131 -2.42 -15.70 2.37
CA ASN A 131 -1.13 -15.28 2.91
C ASN A 131 -1.01 -15.50 4.43
N CYS A 132 -2.11 -15.63 5.18
CA CYS A 132 -2.09 -15.97 6.60
C CYS A 132 -1.67 -17.43 6.84
N PHE A 133 -1.95 -18.32 5.90
CA PHE A 133 -1.58 -19.74 5.99
C PHE A 133 -0.16 -20.00 5.50
N GLU A 134 0.24 -19.31 4.43
CA GLU A 134 1.56 -19.49 3.82
C GLU A 134 2.21 -18.13 3.54
N PRO A 135 3.41 -17.85 4.11
CA PRO A 135 4.15 -16.64 3.81
C PRO A 135 4.39 -16.52 2.30
N ASN A 136 3.98 -15.40 1.72
CA ASN A 136 4.26 -15.13 0.31
C ASN A 136 5.69 -14.61 0.09
N SER A 137 6.12 -14.55 -1.17
CA SER A 137 7.48 -14.08 -1.52
C SER A 137 7.81 -12.68 -0.99
N VAL A 138 6.81 -11.82 -0.79
CA VAL A 138 6.98 -10.48 -0.20
C VAL A 138 7.27 -10.60 1.29
N ALA A 139 6.49 -11.38 2.02
CA ALA A 139 6.69 -11.65 3.46
C ALA A 139 8.08 -12.23 3.73
N THR A 140 8.51 -13.22 2.94
CA THR A 140 9.86 -13.82 3.02
C THR A 140 10.96 -12.78 2.75
N SER A 141 10.73 -11.89 1.79
CA SER A 141 11.65 -10.79 1.46
C SER A 141 11.92 -9.83 2.62
N PHE A 142 10.91 -9.61 3.47
CA PHE A 142 10.98 -8.72 4.63
C PHE A 142 11.23 -9.46 5.94
N CYS A 143 11.45 -10.78 5.89
CA CYS A 143 11.57 -11.64 7.08
C CYS A 143 10.43 -11.43 8.08
N CYS A 144 9.22 -11.18 7.57
CA CYS A 144 8.05 -10.88 8.38
C CYS A 144 7.05 -12.04 8.25
N SER A 145 6.77 -12.72 9.35
CA SER A 145 5.71 -13.72 9.37
C SER A 145 4.35 -13.05 9.16
N PRO A 146 3.43 -13.66 8.39
CA PRO A 146 2.06 -13.18 8.33
C PRO A 146 1.38 -13.38 9.70
N PRO A 147 0.35 -12.58 10.03
CA PRO A 147 -0.50 -12.87 11.17
C PRO A 147 -1.24 -14.19 10.94
N SER A 148 -1.74 -14.76 12.02
CA SER A 148 -2.72 -15.85 11.95
C SER A 148 -4.01 -15.36 11.27
N LEU A 149 -4.79 -16.32 10.76
CA LEU A 149 -6.09 -16.00 10.18
C LEU A 149 -7.03 -15.34 11.19
N ALA A 150 -6.95 -15.73 12.46
CA ALA A 150 -7.77 -15.16 13.53
C ALA A 150 -7.42 -13.67 13.75
N GLU A 151 -6.14 -13.34 13.90
CA GLU A 151 -5.67 -11.96 14.05
C GLU A 151 -5.97 -11.09 12.82
N TYR A 152 -6.00 -11.68 11.62
CA TYR A 152 -6.32 -10.93 10.40
C TYR A 152 -7.83 -10.63 10.26
N LEU A 153 -8.70 -11.59 10.60
CA LEU A 153 -10.15 -11.43 10.46
C LEU A 153 -10.81 -10.76 11.68
N HIS A 154 -10.17 -10.82 12.84
CA HIS A 154 -10.67 -10.28 14.08
C HIS A 154 -9.73 -9.21 14.61
N ASP A 155 -10.32 -8.07 14.95
CA ASP A 155 -9.61 -6.98 15.59
C ASP A 155 -9.46 -7.33 17.08
N GLU A 156 -8.28 -7.75 17.52
CA GLU A 156 -7.97 -7.75 18.97
C GLU A 156 -7.71 -6.32 19.50
N ALA A 157 -7.85 -5.27 18.68
CA ALA A 157 -7.65 -3.88 19.09
C ALA A 157 -8.91 -3.21 19.70
N SER A 158 -9.74 -3.97 20.43
CA SER A 158 -10.87 -3.43 21.19
C SER A 158 -11.04 -4.16 22.53
N GLN A 159 -10.07 -3.94 23.44
CA GLN A 159 -10.27 -3.98 24.90
C GLN A 159 -9.54 -2.82 25.54
#